data_AF-B8FKI4-F1
#
_entry.id   AF-B8FKI4-F1
#
_cell.length_a   1.000
_cell.length_b   1.000
_cell.length_c   1.000
_cell.angle_alpha   90.00
_cell.angle_beta   90.00
_cell.angle_gamma   90.00
#
_symmetry.space_group_name_H-M   'P 1'
#
loop_
_entity.id
_entity.type
_entity.pdbx_description
1 polymer ?
#
loop_
_entity_poly.entity_id
_entity_poly.type
_entity_poly.pdbx_seq_one_letter_code
_entity_poly.pdbx_strand_id
1 'polypeptide(L)'
;MAINAKAKRLALMYWPLAVALIFLALAAAGPLEKAYRAVMRPMAEYNDSFLETSVRDTAQLMIPIGLAKGAADIIEGTTLQFEAGVVFANAGTEMEVGDALQPVLDYLNLAWRILILSIIFSTVTKSVLQGCYPVAHILMIVSLSGFSLWFLIRPWLKKTNAWAVSVERISKMTLLAAIVFLLVLPSSVYLAANLSQAATAPLEASLFSSFEEAGRHFDVSEFHRIDKITDKAKFLYDKSLELMQYSLTATKDIALSVARLFVIKLLNGVVFPLGALAFLLWLLRGVLYPALGLTQTGLAREDFRNLKLWTQSEKDEERSTS
;
A
#
# COMPACT_ATOMS: atom_id res chain seq x y z
N MET A 1 41.40 45.51 7.17
CA MET A 1 40.46 44.67 7.96
C MET A 1 39.04 44.61 7.37
N ALA A 2 38.44 45.72 6.89
CA ALA A 2 37.05 45.76 6.39
C ALA A 2 36.77 44.92 5.11
N ILE A 3 37.74 44.78 4.20
CA ILE A 3 37.60 44.00 2.95
C ILE A 3 37.38 42.50 3.27
N ASN A 4 38.06 42.00 4.31
CA ASN A 4 37.95 40.60 4.74
C ASN A 4 36.56 40.29 5.33
N ALA A 5 35.93 41.24 6.02
CA ALA A 5 34.60 41.08 6.59
C ALA A 5 33.49 41.09 5.51
N LYS A 6 33.64 41.92 4.47
CA LYS A 6 32.70 41.97 3.34
C LYS A 6 32.79 40.71 2.47
N ALA A 7 34.01 40.23 2.19
CA ALA A 7 34.26 38.97 1.51
C ALA A 7 33.70 37.76 2.28
N LYS A 8 33.88 37.73 3.61
CA LYS A 8 33.33 36.67 4.47
C LYS A 8 31.80 36.66 4.49
N ARG A 9 31.14 37.84 4.48
CA ARG A 9 29.68 37.97 4.37
C ARG A 9 29.14 37.51 3.01
N LEU A 10 29.82 37.87 1.92
CA LEU A 10 29.45 37.42 0.58
C LEU A 10 29.63 35.90 0.44
N ALA A 11 30.75 35.36 0.91
CA ALA A 11 31.00 33.91 0.92
C ALA A 11 29.93 33.14 1.72
N LEU A 12 29.54 33.63 2.90
CA LEU A 12 28.47 33.02 3.70
C LEU A 12 27.10 33.06 3.00
N MET A 13 26.86 34.08 2.18
CA MET A 13 25.59 34.29 1.48
C MET A 13 25.45 33.43 0.22
N TYR A 14 26.55 33.20 -0.52
CA TYR A 14 26.55 32.41 -1.75
C TYR A 14 26.91 30.93 -1.55
N TRP A 15 27.48 30.56 -0.40
CA TRP A 15 27.71 29.16 -0.03
C TRP A 15 26.47 28.26 -0.22
N PRO A 16 25.27 28.59 0.31
CA PRO A 16 24.09 27.73 0.13
C PRO A 16 23.60 27.67 -1.33
N LEU A 17 23.82 28.71 -2.14
CA LEU A 17 23.54 28.67 -3.57
C LEU A 17 24.48 27.68 -4.28
N ALA A 18 25.78 27.73 -3.98
CA ALA A 18 26.75 26.80 -4.55
C ALA A 18 26.40 25.35 -4.16
N VAL A 19 26.03 25.10 -2.91
CA VAL A 19 25.55 23.79 -2.45
C VAL A 19 24.31 23.36 -3.21
N ALA A 20 23.29 24.21 -3.34
CA ALA A 20 22.06 23.88 -4.06
C ALA A 20 22.32 23.54 -5.54
N LEU A 21 23.21 24.29 -6.21
CA LEU A 21 23.60 24.03 -7.59
C LEU A 21 24.40 22.72 -7.74
N ILE A 22 25.29 22.42 -6.80
CA ILE A 22 26.00 21.13 -6.76
C ILE A 22 25.00 19.99 -6.61
N PHE A 23 24.07 20.07 -5.65
CA PHE A 23 23.04 19.04 -5.47
C PHE A 23 22.11 18.91 -6.68
N LEU A 24 21.77 20.03 -7.33
CA LEU A 24 20.98 20.03 -8.57
C LEU A 24 21.73 19.33 -9.70
N ALA A 25 23.03 19.62 -9.87
CA ALA A 25 23.86 18.95 -10.87
C ALA A 25 24.00 17.45 -10.58
N LEU A 26 24.19 17.06 -9.31
CA LEU A 26 24.24 15.67 -8.88
C LEU A 26 22.90 14.93 -9.04
N ALA A 27 21.77 15.63 -8.85
CA ALA A 27 20.44 15.10 -9.11
C ALA A 27 20.26 14.87 -10.62
N ALA A 28 20.49 15.90 -11.44
CA ALA A 28 20.31 15.82 -12.89
C ALA A 28 21.26 14.86 -13.60
N ALA A 29 22.51 14.74 -13.13
CA ALA A 29 23.50 13.84 -13.74
C ALA A 29 23.36 12.37 -13.29
N GLY A 30 22.58 12.09 -12.24
CA GLY A 30 22.35 10.74 -11.73
C GLY A 30 23.30 10.19 -10.63
N PRO A 31 24.39 10.83 -10.16
CA PRO A 31 25.11 10.34 -8.98
C PRO A 31 24.24 10.23 -7.72
N LEU A 32 23.34 11.21 -7.51
CA LEU A 32 22.46 11.22 -6.33
C LEU A 32 21.49 10.04 -6.36
N GLU A 33 21.05 9.65 -7.56
CA GLU A 33 20.27 8.44 -7.78
C GLU A 33 21.03 7.18 -7.36
N LYS A 34 22.28 7.04 -7.81
CA LYS A 34 23.12 5.88 -7.49
C LYS A 34 23.36 5.78 -5.99
N ALA A 35 23.65 6.90 -5.35
CA ALA A 35 23.81 6.98 -3.90
C ALA A 35 22.53 6.59 -3.16
N TYR A 36 21.38 7.14 -3.56
CA TYR A 36 20.08 6.79 -2.99
C TYR A 36 19.79 5.29 -3.13
N ARG A 37 19.93 4.75 -4.34
CA ARG A 37 19.72 3.32 -4.60
C ARG A 37 20.63 2.46 -3.73
N ALA A 38 21.91 2.81 -3.60
CA ALA A 38 22.86 2.05 -2.79
C ALA A 38 22.48 2.04 -1.29
N VAL A 39 22.09 3.19 -0.74
CA VAL A 39 21.71 3.32 0.67
C VAL A 39 20.37 2.62 0.95
N MET A 40 19.41 2.72 0.02
CA MET A 40 18.05 2.23 0.22
C MET A 40 17.84 0.80 -0.26
N ARG A 41 18.82 0.24 -0.97
CA ARG A 41 18.81 -1.15 -1.46
C ARG A 41 18.38 -2.18 -0.42
N PRO A 42 18.97 -2.26 0.80
CA PRO A 42 18.57 -3.28 1.76
C PRO A 42 17.11 -3.17 2.17
N MET A 43 16.60 -1.94 2.35
CA MET A 43 15.20 -1.73 2.68
C MET A 43 14.27 -2.03 1.50
N ALA A 44 14.68 -1.65 0.29
CA ALA A 44 13.92 -1.94 -0.92
C ALA A 44 13.81 -3.45 -1.18
N GLU A 45 14.92 -4.18 -1.05
CA GLU A 45 14.96 -5.64 -1.17
C GLU A 45 14.11 -6.32 -0.09
N TYR A 46 14.16 -5.82 1.16
CA TYR A 46 13.34 -6.35 2.25
C TYR A 46 11.84 -6.13 2.01
N ASN A 47 11.44 -4.91 1.61
CA ASN A 47 10.06 -4.59 1.29
C ASN A 47 9.54 -5.43 0.12
N ASP A 48 10.37 -5.60 -0.92
CA ASP A 48 9.99 -6.39 -2.10
C ASP A 48 9.83 -7.87 -1.73
N SER A 49 10.78 -8.43 -0.98
CA SER A 49 10.70 -9.80 -0.47
C SER A 49 9.48 -10.02 0.43
N PHE A 50 9.16 -9.07 1.32
CA PHE A 50 7.97 -9.14 2.17
C PHE A 50 6.68 -9.16 1.34
N LEU A 51 6.54 -8.27 0.36
CA LEU A 51 5.34 -8.19 -0.48
C LEU A 51 5.21 -9.42 -1.41
N GLU A 52 6.30 -9.92 -1.97
CA GLU A 52 6.30 -11.15 -2.77
C GLU A 52 5.95 -12.38 -1.94
N THR A 53 6.51 -12.49 -0.73
CA THR A 53 6.17 -13.57 0.20
C THR A 53 4.70 -13.51 0.57
N SER A 54 4.18 -12.32 0.91
CA SER A 54 2.75 -12.12 1.18
C SER A 54 1.86 -12.57 0.02
N VAL A 55 2.21 -12.23 -1.23
CA VAL A 55 1.46 -12.67 -2.42
C VAL A 55 1.56 -14.18 -2.59
N ARG A 56 2.75 -14.77 -2.45
CA ARG A 56 2.98 -16.21 -2.58
C ARG A 56 2.19 -17.01 -1.56
N ASP A 57 2.27 -16.62 -0.29
CA ASP A 57 1.58 -17.30 0.81
C ASP A 57 0.07 -17.18 0.66
N THR A 58 -0.41 -16.00 0.25
CA THR A 58 -1.83 -15.79 -0.08
C THR A 58 -2.29 -16.68 -1.23
N ALA A 59 -1.49 -16.80 -2.30
CA ALA A 59 -1.80 -17.67 -3.43
C ALA A 59 -1.80 -19.16 -3.05
N GLN A 60 -0.90 -19.59 -2.16
CA GLN A 60 -0.89 -20.96 -1.64
C GLN A 60 -2.15 -21.28 -0.83
N LEU A 61 -2.63 -20.35 0.00
CA LEU A 61 -3.91 -20.50 0.72
C LEU A 61 -5.13 -20.53 -0.21
N MET A 62 -5.05 -19.89 -1.38
CA MET A 62 -6.14 -19.93 -2.36
C MET A 62 -6.33 -21.34 -2.92
N ILE A 63 -5.29 -22.16 -3.07
CA ILE A 63 -5.41 -23.51 -3.66
C ILE A 63 -6.43 -24.38 -2.91
N PRO A 64 -6.28 -24.68 -1.61
CA PRO A 64 -7.22 -25.52 -0.90
C PRO A 64 -8.62 -24.92 -0.80
N ILE A 65 -8.75 -23.59 -0.67
CA ILE A 65 -10.07 -22.90 -0.64
C ILE A 65 -10.75 -22.99 -2.01
N GLY A 66 -10.00 -22.84 -3.10
CA GLY A 66 -10.50 -22.96 -4.46
C GLY A 66 -10.95 -24.38 -4.80
N LEU A 67 -10.17 -25.38 -4.37
CA LEU A 67 -10.57 -26.79 -4.45
C LEU A 67 -11.85 -27.04 -3.65
N ALA A 68 -11.93 -26.54 -2.42
CA ALA A 68 -13.10 -26.70 -1.58
C ALA A 68 -14.37 -26.09 -2.17
N LYS A 69 -14.24 -24.88 -2.72
CA LYS A 69 -15.33 -24.22 -3.45
C LYS A 69 -15.74 -25.00 -4.70
N GLY A 70 -14.77 -25.39 -5.53
CA GLY A 70 -15.05 -26.12 -6.78
C GLY A 70 -15.70 -27.48 -6.54
N ALA A 71 -15.27 -28.21 -5.52
CA ALA A 71 -15.87 -29.47 -5.12
C ALA A 71 -17.33 -29.29 -4.68
N ALA A 72 -17.59 -28.27 -3.89
CA ALA A 72 -18.94 -27.97 -3.42
C ALA A 72 -19.87 -27.49 -4.53
N ASP A 73 -19.39 -26.66 -5.47
CA ASP A 73 -20.15 -26.25 -6.67
C ASP A 73 -20.55 -27.48 -7.53
N ILE A 74 -19.65 -28.47 -7.66
CA ILE A 74 -19.92 -29.73 -8.36
C ILE A 74 -21.00 -30.54 -7.63
N ILE A 75 -20.94 -30.61 -6.30
CA ILE A 75 -21.89 -31.36 -5.48
C ILE A 75 -23.28 -30.71 -5.51
N GLU A 76 -23.36 -29.39 -5.35
CA GLU A 76 -24.62 -28.63 -5.42
C GLU A 76 -25.27 -28.77 -6.80
N GLY A 77 -24.50 -28.52 -7.87
CA GLY A 77 -25.01 -28.63 -9.24
C GLY A 77 -25.46 -30.04 -9.62
N THR A 78 -24.87 -31.08 -9.01
CA THR A 78 -25.24 -32.47 -9.26
C THR A 78 -26.46 -32.90 -8.43
N THR A 79 -26.59 -32.42 -7.19
CA THR A 79 -27.75 -32.72 -6.32
C THR A 79 -29.04 -32.16 -6.92
N LEU A 80 -29.00 -30.94 -7.49
CA LEU A 80 -30.13 -30.33 -8.20
C LEU A 80 -30.56 -31.13 -9.45
N GLN A 81 -29.63 -31.76 -10.17
CA GLN A 81 -29.94 -32.63 -11.31
C GLN A 81 -30.53 -33.98 -10.87
N PHE A 82 -30.07 -34.52 -9.73
CA PHE A 82 -30.65 -35.74 -9.17
C PHE A 82 -32.06 -35.53 -8.65
N GLU A 83 -32.35 -34.40 -8.01
CA GLU A 83 -33.68 -34.08 -7.50
C GLU A 83 -34.68 -33.75 -8.62
N ALA A 84 -34.24 -33.09 -9.69
CA ALA A 84 -35.05 -32.83 -10.88
C ALA A 84 -35.24 -34.05 -11.80
N GLY A 85 -34.34 -35.05 -11.74
CA GLY A 85 -34.30 -36.17 -12.68
C GLY A 85 -34.67 -37.53 -12.09
N VAL A 86 -34.47 -37.76 -10.79
CA VAL A 86 -34.78 -39.04 -10.15
C VAL A 86 -35.26 -38.86 -8.72
N VAL A 87 -36.55 -39.13 -8.53
CA VAL A 87 -37.11 -39.54 -7.24
C VAL A 87 -36.47 -40.89 -6.87
N PHE A 88 -35.24 -40.87 -6.37
CA PHE A 88 -34.66 -42.01 -5.68
C PHE A 88 -35.24 -42.03 -4.28
N ALA A 89 -36.40 -42.67 -4.19
CA ALA A 89 -36.94 -43.19 -2.95
C ALA A 89 -35.88 -44.06 -2.27
N ASN A 90 -35.18 -43.51 -1.27
CA ASN A 90 -34.78 -44.22 -0.06
C ASN A 90 -34.16 -43.24 0.95
N ALA A 91 -34.72 -43.27 2.17
CA ALA A 91 -34.20 -42.73 3.42
C ALA A 91 -34.20 -41.20 3.59
N GLY A 92 -35.34 -40.65 4.04
CA GLY A 92 -35.52 -40.22 5.44
C GLY A 92 -34.60 -39.17 6.05
N THR A 93 -33.72 -38.55 5.29
CA THR A 93 -32.97 -37.34 5.69
C THR A 93 -33.20 -36.29 4.61
N GLU A 94 -34.34 -35.61 4.69
CA GLU A 94 -34.68 -34.39 3.95
C GLU A 94 -33.82 -33.19 4.40
N MET A 95 -32.52 -33.40 4.62
CA MET A 95 -31.56 -32.31 4.58
C MET A 95 -31.04 -32.27 3.16
N GLU A 96 -31.49 -31.27 2.40
CA GLU A 96 -30.82 -30.89 1.18
C GLU A 96 -29.33 -30.71 1.50
N VAL A 97 -28.47 -31.50 0.87
CA VAL A 97 -27.00 -31.43 1.04
C VAL A 97 -26.50 -29.99 0.84
N GLY A 98 -27.19 -29.22 0.00
CA GLY A 98 -26.97 -27.79 -0.20
C GLY A 98 -27.08 -26.98 1.09
N ASP A 99 -28.20 -27.09 1.82
CA ASP A 99 -28.44 -26.38 3.08
C ASP A 99 -27.38 -26.70 4.15
N ALA A 100 -26.89 -27.93 4.17
CA ALA A 100 -25.87 -28.36 5.13
C ALA A 100 -24.46 -27.80 4.83
N LEU A 101 -24.14 -27.59 3.54
CA LEU A 101 -22.83 -27.11 3.09
C LEU A 101 -22.78 -25.59 2.93
N GLN A 102 -23.92 -24.95 2.74
CA GLN A 102 -24.03 -23.52 2.46
C GLN A 102 -23.30 -22.62 3.48
N PRO A 103 -23.37 -22.85 4.81
CA PRO A 103 -22.61 -22.04 5.77
C PRO A 103 -21.11 -22.11 5.56
N VAL A 104 -20.57 -23.31 5.29
CA VAL A 104 -19.14 -23.50 5.03
C VAL A 104 -18.74 -22.85 3.70
N LEU A 105 -19.59 -22.96 2.68
CA LEU A 105 -19.39 -22.33 1.38
C LEU A 105 -19.33 -20.80 1.47
N ASP A 106 -20.20 -20.19 2.25
CA ASP A 106 -20.20 -18.75 2.48
C ASP A 106 -18.90 -18.29 3.14
N TYR A 107 -18.40 -19.03 4.14
CA TYR A 107 -17.11 -18.73 4.77
C TYR A 107 -15.94 -18.91 3.80
N LEU A 108 -15.91 -19.99 3.01
CA LEU A 108 -14.88 -20.22 1.99
C LEU A 108 -14.90 -19.13 0.91
N ASN A 109 -16.09 -18.72 0.47
CA ASN A 109 -16.26 -17.65 -0.51
C ASN A 109 -15.80 -16.29 0.05
N LEU A 110 -16.07 -16.02 1.33
CA LEU A 110 -15.56 -14.85 2.02
C LEU A 110 -14.02 -14.88 2.11
N ALA A 111 -13.45 -16.02 2.52
CA ALA A 111 -12.00 -16.22 2.57
C ALA A 111 -11.35 -15.98 1.21
N TRP A 112 -11.93 -16.53 0.15
CA TRP A 112 -11.47 -16.34 -1.23
C TRP A 112 -11.42 -14.85 -1.63
N ARG A 113 -12.47 -14.09 -1.33
CA ARG A 113 -12.51 -12.65 -1.59
C ARG A 113 -11.45 -11.88 -0.80
N ILE A 114 -11.23 -12.25 0.46
CA ILE A 114 -10.18 -11.65 1.32
C ILE A 114 -8.79 -11.91 0.73
N LEU A 115 -8.51 -13.13 0.27
CA LEU A 115 -7.23 -13.49 -0.33
C LEU A 115 -6.98 -12.72 -1.62
N ILE A 116 -7.97 -12.60 -2.51
CA ILE A 116 -7.87 -11.77 -3.72
C ILE A 116 -7.54 -10.32 -3.36
N LEU A 117 -8.28 -9.75 -2.39
CA LEU A 117 -8.07 -8.37 -1.95
C LEU A 117 -6.64 -8.17 -1.39
N SER A 118 -6.12 -9.16 -0.66
CA SER A 118 -4.76 -9.17 -0.13
C SER A 118 -3.70 -9.17 -1.24
N ILE A 119 -3.88 -9.97 -2.30
CA ILE A 119 -2.99 -9.98 -3.46
C ILE A 119 -3.03 -8.63 -4.19
N ILE A 120 -4.22 -8.09 -4.44
CA ILE A 120 -4.39 -6.78 -5.09
C ILE A 120 -3.68 -5.71 -4.27
N PHE A 121 -3.92 -5.68 -2.95
CA PHE A 121 -3.31 -4.70 -2.06
C PHE A 121 -1.78 -4.79 -2.06
N SER A 122 -1.22 -5.99 -1.93
CA SER A 122 0.24 -6.22 -1.93
C SER A 122 0.86 -5.80 -3.27
N THR A 123 0.18 -6.11 -4.38
CA THR A 123 0.63 -5.74 -5.74
C THR A 123 0.58 -4.23 -5.96
N VAL A 124 -0.51 -3.57 -5.58
CA VAL A 124 -0.64 -2.10 -5.65
C VAL A 124 0.43 -1.43 -4.80
N THR A 125 0.68 -1.93 -3.59
CA THR A 125 1.73 -1.39 -2.70
C THR A 125 3.11 -1.51 -3.35
N LYS A 126 3.42 -2.66 -3.96
CA LYS A 126 4.67 -2.86 -4.72
C LYS A 126 4.80 -1.85 -5.86
N SER A 127 3.74 -1.66 -6.65
CA SER A 127 3.72 -0.67 -7.74
C SER A 127 3.91 0.77 -7.22
N VAL A 128 3.27 1.13 -6.11
CA VAL A 128 3.44 2.45 -5.47
C VAL A 128 4.88 2.67 -5.03
N LEU A 129 5.51 1.68 -4.39
CA LEU A 129 6.91 1.77 -3.97
C LEU A 129 7.88 1.94 -5.15
N GLN A 130 7.64 1.24 -6.26
CA GLN A 130 8.43 1.41 -7.49
C GLN A 130 8.29 2.83 -8.08
N GLY A 131 7.10 3.43 -7.98
CA GLY A 131 6.82 4.80 -8.42
C GLY A 131 7.34 5.90 -7.50
N CYS A 132 7.71 5.58 -6.26
CA CYS A 132 8.15 6.58 -5.29
C CYS A 132 9.40 7.34 -5.72
N TYR A 133 10.41 6.64 -6.25
CA TYR A 133 11.68 7.27 -6.62
C TYR A 133 11.53 8.26 -7.80
N PRO A 134 10.94 7.90 -8.96
CA PRO A 134 10.76 8.83 -10.07
C PRO A 134 10.00 10.10 -9.68
N VAL A 135 8.91 9.95 -8.91
CA VAL A 135 8.11 11.08 -8.43
C VAL A 135 8.94 11.98 -7.52
N ALA A 136 9.63 11.39 -6.54
CA ALA A 136 10.47 12.15 -5.65
C ALA A 136 11.65 12.84 -6.35
N HIS A 137 12.23 12.20 -7.36
CA HIS A 137 13.33 12.75 -8.13
C HIS A 137 12.92 14.05 -8.84
N ILE A 138 11.73 14.06 -9.46
CA ILE A 138 11.16 15.27 -10.08
C ILE A 138 10.90 16.34 -9.02
N LEU A 139 10.27 15.97 -7.89
CA LEU A 139 9.99 16.91 -6.79
C LEU A 139 11.27 17.51 -6.21
N MET A 140 12.34 16.72 -6.10
CA MET A 140 13.65 17.16 -5.65
C MET A 140 14.30 18.13 -6.62
N ILE A 141 14.26 17.87 -7.93
CA ILE A 141 14.75 18.80 -8.97
C ILE A 141 13.98 20.12 -8.90
N VAL A 142 12.65 20.08 -8.81
CA VAL A 142 11.81 21.28 -8.69
C VAL A 142 12.16 22.05 -7.43
N SER A 143 12.34 21.36 -6.30
CA SER A 143 12.72 21.98 -5.04
C SER A 143 14.07 22.70 -5.13
N LEU A 144 15.12 21.99 -5.58
CA LEU A 144 16.49 22.52 -5.71
C LEU A 144 16.57 23.67 -6.73
N SER A 145 15.80 23.58 -7.81
CA SER A 145 15.71 24.65 -8.81
C SER A 145 15.08 25.91 -8.22
N GLY A 146 13.97 25.77 -7.47
CA GLY A 146 13.35 26.91 -6.80
C GLY A 146 14.22 27.49 -5.68
N PHE A 147 14.97 26.66 -4.94
CA PHE A 147 15.96 27.15 -3.97
C PHE A 147 17.06 27.97 -4.66
N SER A 148 17.57 27.47 -5.78
CA SER A 148 18.59 28.18 -6.58
C SER A 148 18.04 29.51 -7.10
N LEU A 149 16.82 29.51 -7.63
CA LEU A 149 16.13 30.71 -8.08
C LEU A 149 15.95 31.72 -6.93
N TRP A 150 15.47 31.27 -5.77
CA TRP A 150 15.29 32.12 -4.59
C TRP A 150 16.59 32.82 -4.16
N PHE A 151 17.70 32.08 -4.09
CA PHE A 151 18.99 32.65 -3.74
C PHE A 151 19.52 33.65 -4.78
N LEU A 152 19.20 33.46 -6.06
CA LEU A 152 19.59 34.37 -7.15
C LEU A 152 18.79 35.67 -7.12
N ILE A 153 17.48 35.62 -6.86
CA ILE A 153 16.60 36.79 -6.89
C ILE A 153 16.59 37.58 -5.58
N ARG A 154 16.89 36.92 -4.44
CA ARG A 154 16.84 37.53 -3.10
C ARG A 154 17.70 38.80 -2.93
N PRO A 155 18.91 38.93 -3.51
CA PRO A 155 19.70 40.16 -3.40
C PRO A 155 19.04 41.36 -4.09
N TRP A 156 18.20 41.12 -5.09
CA TRP A 156 17.58 42.13 -5.96
C TRP A 156 16.16 42.49 -5.52
N LEU A 157 15.50 41.62 -4.75
CA LEU A 157 14.14 41.81 -4.29
C LEU A 157 14.11 42.21 -2.82
N LYS A 158 13.27 43.20 -2.49
CA LYS A 158 12.98 43.53 -1.09
C LYS A 158 12.49 42.28 -0.36
N LYS A 159 12.87 42.12 0.91
CA LYS A 159 12.57 40.95 1.76
C LYS A 159 11.06 40.63 1.89
N THR A 160 10.20 41.58 1.50
CA THR A 160 8.74 41.49 1.49
C THR A 160 8.12 41.14 0.13
N ASN A 161 8.93 40.89 -0.90
CA ASN A 161 8.38 40.55 -2.21
C ASN A 161 7.71 39.17 -2.17
N ALA A 162 6.41 39.15 -2.49
CA ALA A 162 5.58 37.96 -2.48
C ALA A 162 6.10 36.85 -3.41
N TRP A 163 6.77 37.19 -4.51
CA TRP A 163 7.38 36.20 -5.42
C TRP A 163 8.52 35.44 -4.74
N ALA A 164 9.42 36.15 -4.07
CA ALA A 164 10.54 35.53 -3.36
C ALA A 164 10.03 34.62 -2.22
N VAL A 165 9.03 35.08 -1.46
CA VAL A 165 8.39 34.29 -0.39
C VAL A 165 7.70 33.04 -0.95
N SER A 166 6.99 33.17 -2.07
CA SER A 166 6.27 32.06 -2.70
C SER A 166 7.23 30.98 -3.21
N VAL A 167 8.31 31.38 -3.91
CA VAL A 167 9.33 30.45 -4.41
C VAL A 167 9.99 29.69 -3.25
N GLU A 168 10.37 30.38 -2.19
CA GLU A 168 10.96 29.75 -0.99
C GLU A 168 10.04 28.69 -0.38
N ARG A 169 8.75 29.05 -0.21
CA ARG A 169 7.76 28.16 0.40
C ARG A 169 7.47 26.95 -0.47
N ILE A 170 7.28 27.16 -1.78
CA ILE A 170 7.05 26.06 -2.75
C ILE A 170 8.24 25.11 -2.73
N SER A 171 9.48 25.61 -2.77
CA SER A 171 10.68 24.78 -2.71
C SER A 171 10.78 23.95 -1.44
N LYS A 172 10.44 24.52 -0.28
CA LYS A 172 10.40 23.78 1.00
C LYS A 172 9.32 22.72 1.02
N MET A 173 8.13 23.02 0.49
CA MET A 173 7.01 22.07 0.44
C MET A 173 7.27 20.92 -0.55
N THR A 174 7.86 21.21 -1.71
CA THR A 174 8.25 20.16 -2.67
C THR A 174 9.40 19.31 -2.15
N LEU A 175 10.34 19.89 -1.39
CA LEU A 175 11.38 19.13 -0.69
C LEU A 175 10.77 18.15 0.31
N LEU A 176 9.83 18.63 1.12
CA LEU A 176 9.13 17.82 2.11
C LEU A 176 8.36 16.68 1.43
N ALA A 177 7.66 16.97 0.32
CA ALA A 177 7.00 15.95 -0.47
C ALA A 177 7.99 14.91 -1.02
N ALA A 178 9.14 15.34 -1.55
CA ALA A 178 10.19 14.43 -2.01
C ALA A 178 10.69 13.51 -0.88
N ILE A 179 10.87 14.04 0.33
CA ILE A 179 11.25 13.26 1.52
C ILE A 179 10.19 12.22 1.88
N VAL A 180 8.90 12.58 1.77
CA VAL A 180 7.81 11.63 2.01
C VAL A 180 7.89 10.43 1.05
N PHE A 181 8.09 10.71 -0.24
CA PHE A 181 8.20 9.64 -1.23
C PHE A 181 9.50 8.83 -1.10
N LEU A 182 10.64 9.47 -0.82
CA LEU A 182 11.92 8.75 -0.73
C LEU A 182 12.06 7.95 0.56
N LEU A 183 11.61 8.49 1.69
CA LEU A 183 11.91 7.91 3.00
C LEU A 183 10.66 7.41 3.69
N VAL A 184 9.60 8.21 3.77
CA VAL A 184 8.44 7.88 4.61
C VAL A 184 7.66 6.69 4.06
N LEU A 185 7.35 6.67 2.76
CA LEU A 185 6.58 5.57 2.16
C LEU A 185 7.34 4.23 2.17
N PRO A 186 8.62 4.15 1.74
CA PRO A 186 9.37 2.90 1.88
C PRO A 186 9.55 2.46 3.33
N SER A 187 9.76 3.41 4.26
CA SER A 187 9.91 3.08 5.67
C SER A 187 8.61 2.62 6.31
N SER A 188 7.44 3.11 5.87
CA SER A 188 6.16 2.66 6.44
C SER A 188 5.89 1.20 6.11
N VAL A 189 6.23 0.76 4.89
CA VAL A 189 6.14 -0.66 4.51
C VAL A 189 7.17 -1.49 5.27
N TYR A 190 8.40 -0.99 5.44
CA TYR A 190 9.43 -1.67 6.22
C TYR A 190 9.03 -1.88 7.68
N LEU A 191 8.50 -0.84 8.34
CA LEU A 191 7.98 -0.94 9.71
C LEU A 191 6.81 -1.92 9.78
N ALA A 192 5.89 -1.87 8.81
CA ALA A 192 4.74 -2.76 8.76
C ALA A 192 5.15 -4.23 8.59
N ALA A 193 6.16 -4.50 7.76
CA ALA A 193 6.71 -5.84 7.56
C ALA A 193 7.29 -6.40 8.88
N ASN A 194 8.02 -5.59 9.63
CA ASN A 194 8.56 -6.01 10.94
C ASN A 194 7.45 -6.22 11.99
N LEU A 195 6.43 -5.36 12.01
CA LEU A 195 5.26 -5.53 12.88
C LEU A 195 4.49 -6.81 12.55
N SER A 196 4.31 -7.10 11.26
CA SER A 196 3.70 -8.33 10.76
C SER A 196 4.47 -9.57 11.24
N GLN A 197 5.80 -9.57 11.07
CA GLN A 197 6.63 -10.71 11.48
C GLN A 197 6.56 -10.96 12.99
N ALA A 198 6.46 -9.90 13.81
CA ALA A 198 6.36 -10.04 15.26
C ALA A 198 4.95 -10.42 15.75
N ALA A 199 3.89 -9.94 15.10
CA ALA A 199 2.53 -10.04 15.63
C ALA A 199 1.66 -11.10 14.94
N THR A 200 1.79 -11.29 13.62
CA THR A 200 0.84 -12.07 12.82
C THR A 200 1.42 -13.33 12.19
N ALA A 201 2.74 -13.41 12.02
CA ALA A 201 3.42 -14.63 11.55
C ALA A 201 3.04 -15.93 12.30
N PRO A 202 2.96 -15.97 13.66
CA PRO A 202 2.57 -17.20 14.35
C PRO A 202 1.10 -17.58 14.09
N LEU A 203 0.24 -16.59 13.86
CA LEU A 203 -1.17 -16.83 13.55
C LEU A 203 -1.34 -17.36 12.12
N GLU A 204 -0.53 -16.89 11.18
CA GLU A 204 -0.57 -17.31 9.77
C GLU A 204 -0.14 -18.78 9.59
N ALA A 205 0.88 -19.23 10.34
CA ALA A 205 1.29 -20.63 10.34
C ALA A 205 0.15 -21.58 10.78
N SER A 206 -0.60 -21.20 11.82
CA SER A 206 -1.74 -21.99 12.30
C SER A 206 -2.92 -22.02 11.32
N LEU A 207 -3.07 -21.00 10.47
CA LEU A 207 -4.12 -20.94 9.45
C LEU A 207 -3.85 -21.86 8.27
N PHE A 208 -2.59 -21.96 7.86
CA PHE A 208 -2.19 -22.82 6.74
C PHE A 208 -2.58 -24.27 6.99
N SER A 209 -2.27 -24.80 8.18
CA SER A 209 -2.66 -26.16 8.55
C SER A 209 -4.17 -26.38 8.52
N SER A 210 -4.96 -25.41 9.01
CA SER A 210 -6.42 -25.51 9.06
C SER A 210 -7.06 -25.49 7.67
N PHE A 211 -6.56 -24.64 6.75
CA PHE A 211 -7.07 -24.62 5.38
C PHE A 211 -6.58 -25.80 4.54
N GLU A 212 -5.37 -26.32 4.78
CA GLU A 212 -4.88 -27.52 4.12
C GLU A 212 -5.64 -28.78 4.56
N GLU A 213 -5.97 -28.89 5.84
CA GLU A 213 -6.85 -29.94 6.36
C GLU A 213 -8.26 -29.85 5.77
N ALA A 214 -8.86 -28.65 5.77
CA ALA A 214 -10.15 -28.44 5.11
C ALA A 214 -10.09 -28.83 3.62
N GLY A 215 -9.08 -28.35 2.87
CA GLY A 215 -8.93 -28.65 1.45
C GLY A 215 -8.82 -30.14 1.13
N ARG A 216 -8.22 -30.94 2.02
CA ARG A 216 -8.15 -32.41 1.86
C ARG A 216 -9.51 -33.09 1.95
N HIS A 217 -10.41 -32.62 2.82
CA HIS A 217 -11.76 -33.17 2.91
C HIS A 217 -12.60 -32.90 1.67
N PHE A 218 -12.35 -31.76 1.01
CA PHE A 218 -13.03 -31.40 -0.23
C PHE A 218 -12.32 -31.87 -1.51
N ASP A 219 -11.27 -32.69 -1.44
CA ASP A 219 -10.63 -33.18 -2.66
C ASP A 219 -11.55 -34.15 -3.44
N VAL A 220 -11.88 -33.76 -4.66
CA VAL A 220 -12.68 -34.53 -5.63
C VAL A 220 -11.85 -34.98 -6.83
N SER A 221 -10.52 -35.01 -6.71
CA SER A 221 -9.61 -35.41 -7.80
C SER A 221 -9.91 -36.81 -8.38
N GLU A 222 -10.45 -37.73 -7.57
CA GLU A 222 -10.90 -39.05 -8.02
C GLU A 222 -12.14 -39.02 -8.93
N PHE A 223 -12.97 -37.98 -8.87
CA PHE A 223 -14.17 -37.83 -9.71
C PHE A 223 -13.85 -37.83 -11.21
N HIS A 224 -12.71 -37.24 -11.59
CA HIS A 224 -12.27 -37.15 -12.99
C HIS A 224 -11.68 -38.47 -13.51
N ARG A 225 -11.36 -39.42 -12.62
CA ARG A 225 -10.77 -40.73 -12.97
C ARG A 225 -11.79 -41.84 -13.16
N ILE A 226 -13.04 -41.61 -12.76
CA ILE A 226 -14.12 -42.59 -12.89
C ILE A 226 -14.71 -42.48 -14.30
N ASP A 227 -14.73 -43.56 -15.08
CA ASP A 227 -15.27 -43.52 -16.45
C ASP A 227 -16.80 -43.71 -16.49
N LYS A 228 -17.40 -44.40 -15.51
CA LYS A 228 -18.83 -44.71 -15.48
C LYS A 228 -19.64 -43.65 -14.73
N ILE A 229 -20.73 -43.20 -15.35
CA ILE A 229 -21.66 -42.19 -14.79
C ILE A 229 -22.29 -42.68 -13.47
N THR A 230 -22.63 -43.97 -13.37
CA THR A 230 -23.22 -44.55 -12.16
C THR A 230 -22.24 -44.57 -10.99
N ASP A 231 -20.96 -44.82 -11.26
CA ASP A 231 -19.91 -44.82 -10.24
C ASP A 231 -19.55 -43.38 -9.83
N LYS A 232 -19.63 -42.42 -10.76
CA LYS A 232 -19.51 -40.98 -10.46
C LYS A 232 -20.63 -40.49 -9.54
N ALA A 233 -21.87 -40.90 -9.83
CA ALA A 233 -23.03 -40.55 -9.03
C ALA A 233 -22.89 -41.07 -7.59
N LYS A 234 -22.47 -42.32 -7.45
CA LYS A 234 -22.23 -42.93 -6.14
C LYS A 234 -21.09 -42.27 -5.38
N PHE A 235 -19.97 -42.00 -6.05
CA PHE A 235 -18.84 -41.28 -5.45
C PHE A 235 -19.25 -39.89 -4.93
N LEU A 236 -20.04 -39.13 -5.71
CA LEU A 236 -20.52 -37.82 -5.30
C LEU A 236 -21.50 -37.89 -4.13
N TYR A 237 -22.35 -38.92 -4.08
CA TYR A 237 -23.25 -39.16 -2.96
C TYR A 237 -22.50 -39.54 -1.67
N ASP A 238 -21.52 -40.43 -1.77
CA ASP A 238 -20.70 -40.81 -0.61
C ASP A 238 -19.86 -39.61 -0.12
N LYS A 239 -19.30 -38.81 -1.04
CA LYS A 239 -18.56 -37.59 -0.71
C LYS A 239 -19.44 -36.48 -0.14
N SER A 240 -20.68 -36.34 -0.60
CA SER A 240 -21.60 -35.33 -0.07
C SER A 240 -22.02 -35.66 1.36
N LEU A 241 -22.24 -36.93 1.69
CA LEU A 241 -22.49 -37.39 3.05
C LEU A 241 -21.28 -37.15 3.98
N GLU A 242 -20.07 -37.44 3.51
CA GLU A 242 -18.82 -37.16 4.25
C GLU A 242 -18.66 -35.66 4.53
N LEU A 243 -18.86 -34.83 3.51
CA LEU A 243 -18.76 -33.38 3.63
C LEU A 243 -19.89 -32.78 4.49
N MET A 244 -21.09 -33.35 4.46
CA MET A 244 -22.20 -32.96 5.33
C MET A 244 -21.87 -33.22 6.81
N GLN A 245 -21.32 -34.39 7.14
CA GLN A 245 -20.89 -34.72 8.51
C GLN A 245 -19.72 -33.84 8.97
N TYR A 246 -18.76 -33.58 8.07
CA TYR A 246 -17.67 -32.66 8.32
C TYR A 246 -18.19 -31.23 8.56
N SER A 247 -19.09 -30.72 7.71
CA SER A 247 -19.67 -29.37 7.81
C SER A 247 -20.37 -29.14 9.15
N LEU A 248 -21.22 -30.07 9.59
CA LEU A 248 -21.93 -29.97 10.88
C LEU A 248 -20.99 -29.84 12.08
N THR A 249 -19.78 -30.37 11.99
CA THR A 249 -18.79 -30.37 13.07
C THR A 249 -17.75 -29.26 12.92
N ALA A 250 -17.33 -28.97 11.69
CA ALA A 250 -16.21 -28.09 11.36
C ALA A 250 -16.61 -26.65 11.01
N THR A 251 -17.91 -26.33 10.87
CA THR A 251 -18.38 -24.98 10.54
C THR A 251 -17.80 -23.92 11.49
N LYS A 252 -17.74 -24.22 12.80
CA LYS A 252 -17.17 -23.33 13.81
C LYS A 252 -15.67 -23.08 13.58
N ASP A 253 -14.93 -24.13 13.25
CA ASP A 253 -13.47 -24.06 13.08
C ASP A 253 -13.09 -23.37 11.77
N ILE A 254 -13.86 -23.61 10.70
CA ILE A 254 -13.73 -22.89 9.42
C ILE A 254 -14.09 -21.41 9.62
N ALA A 255 -15.22 -21.10 10.26
CA ALA A 255 -15.62 -19.72 10.54
C ALA A 255 -14.54 -18.97 11.34
N LEU A 256 -13.97 -19.61 12.35
CA LEU A 256 -12.90 -19.05 13.18
C LEU A 256 -11.60 -18.88 12.38
N SER A 257 -11.27 -19.81 11.48
CA SER A 257 -10.13 -19.71 10.57
C SER A 257 -10.28 -18.58 9.56
N VAL A 258 -11.48 -18.39 8.99
CA VAL A 258 -11.79 -17.28 8.08
C VAL A 258 -11.76 -15.94 8.82
N ALA A 259 -12.29 -15.88 10.06
CA ALA A 259 -12.20 -14.68 10.89
C ALA A 259 -10.74 -14.31 11.23
N ARG A 260 -9.92 -15.30 11.59
CA ARG A 260 -8.48 -15.12 11.81
C ARG A 260 -7.77 -14.65 10.53
N LEU A 261 -8.07 -15.26 9.38
CA LEU A 261 -7.53 -14.85 8.08
C LEU A 261 -7.87 -13.39 7.79
N PHE A 262 -9.13 -12.99 8.00
CA PHE A 262 -9.56 -11.61 7.84
C PHE A 262 -8.75 -10.66 8.72
N VAL A 263 -8.62 -10.97 10.02
CA VAL A 263 -7.87 -10.14 10.96
C VAL A 263 -6.40 -10.01 10.55
N ILE A 264 -5.75 -11.12 10.18
CA ILE A 264 -4.33 -11.09 9.75
C ILE A 264 -4.16 -10.25 8.49
N LYS A 265 -4.97 -10.48 7.45
CA LYS A 265 -4.84 -9.72 6.19
C LYS A 265 -5.22 -8.25 6.36
N LEU A 266 -6.18 -7.94 7.24
CA LEU A 266 -6.52 -6.56 7.59
C LEU A 266 -5.38 -5.86 8.33
N LEU A 267 -4.76 -6.54 9.30
CA LEU A 267 -3.64 -6.00 10.07
C LEU A 267 -2.42 -5.77 9.17
N ASN A 268 -2.00 -6.79 8.43
CA ASN A 268 -0.79 -6.76 7.60
C ASN A 268 -0.95 -5.86 6.39
N GLY A 269 -2.14 -5.85 5.77
CA GLY A 269 -2.41 -5.05 4.59
C GLY A 269 -2.74 -3.59 4.93
N VAL A 270 -3.63 -3.34 5.90
CA VAL A 270 -4.19 -1.99 6.08
C VAL A 270 -3.67 -1.34 7.35
N VAL A 271 -3.82 -1.99 8.49
CA VAL A 271 -3.61 -1.35 9.80
C VAL A 271 -2.14 -1.03 10.03
N PHE A 272 -1.22 -1.98 9.81
CA PHE A 272 0.20 -1.76 10.04
C PHE A 272 0.81 -0.75 9.06
N PRO A 273 0.59 -0.84 7.74
CA PRO A 273 1.15 0.15 6.81
C PRO A 273 0.61 1.56 7.05
N LEU A 274 -0.70 1.72 7.29
CA LEU A 274 -1.29 3.04 7.57
C LEU A 274 -0.90 3.58 8.94
N GLY A 275 -0.84 2.73 9.96
CA GLY A 275 -0.36 3.10 11.29
C GLY A 275 1.09 3.56 11.27
N ALA A 276 1.97 2.82 10.59
CA ALA A 276 3.36 3.20 10.40
C ALA A 276 3.50 4.50 9.60
N LEU A 277 2.71 4.67 8.53
CA LEU A 277 2.68 5.90 7.75
C LEU A 277 2.26 7.11 8.59
N ALA A 278 1.17 6.98 9.36
CA ALA A 278 0.68 8.04 10.23
C ALA A 278 1.72 8.42 11.30
N PHE A 279 2.36 7.42 11.91
CA PHE A 279 3.44 7.62 12.87
C PHE A 279 4.65 8.35 12.26
N LEU A 280 5.10 7.94 11.08
CA LEU A 280 6.22 8.58 10.38
C LEU A 280 5.88 10.00 9.92
N LEU A 281 4.67 10.26 9.46
CA LEU A 281 4.21 11.61 9.12
C LEU A 281 4.11 12.50 10.36
N TRP A 282 3.68 11.95 11.50
CA TRP A 282 3.70 12.66 12.77
C TRP A 282 5.13 13.02 13.19
N LEU A 283 6.09 12.11 13.07
CA LEU A 283 7.51 12.35 13.34
C LEU A 283 8.09 13.41 12.39
N LEU A 284 7.78 13.30 11.09
CA LEU A 284 8.15 14.28 10.07
C LEU A 284 7.62 15.68 10.42
N ARG A 285 6.38 15.77 10.90
CA ARG A 285 5.77 17.01 11.36
C ARG A 285 6.40 17.54 12.65
N GLY A 286 6.83 16.68 13.56
CA GLY A 286 7.51 17.09 14.80
C GLY A 286 8.92 17.62 14.56
N VAL A 287 9.66 17.04 13.62
CA VAL A 287 11.10 17.30 13.43
C VAL A 287 11.38 18.21 12.24
N LEU A 288 10.88 17.87 11.05
CA LEU A 288 11.27 18.52 9.80
C LEU A 288 10.48 19.80 9.50
N TYR A 289 9.22 19.89 9.91
CA TYR A 289 8.42 21.11 9.74
C TYR A 289 9.03 22.33 10.45
N PRO A 290 9.40 22.23 11.75
CA PRO A 290 10.09 23.33 12.44
C PRO A 290 11.47 23.62 11.85
N ALA A 291 12.23 22.58 11.47
CA ALA A 291 13.56 22.74 10.89
C ALA A 291 13.54 23.49 9.55
N LEU A 292 12.49 23.32 8.74
CA LEU A 292 12.30 24.06 7.48
C LEU A 292 11.69 25.46 7.68
N GLY A 293 11.33 25.82 8.92
CA GLY A 293 10.69 27.10 9.24
C GLY A 293 9.30 27.24 8.61
N LEU A 294 8.60 26.13 8.36
CA LEU A 294 7.23 26.13 7.83
C LEU A 294 6.28 26.40 9.00
N THR A 295 5.92 27.67 9.23
CA THR A 295 4.90 28.05 10.23
C THR A 295 3.49 27.62 9.81
N GLN A 296 2.61 27.37 10.78
CA GLN A 296 1.21 26.95 10.57
C GLN A 296 0.33 28.00 9.86
N THR A 297 0.84 29.21 9.63
CA THR A 297 0.17 30.22 8.83
C THR A 297 0.19 29.81 7.35
N GLY A 298 -0.93 29.24 6.87
CA GLY A 298 -1.23 29.12 5.45
C GLY A 298 -1.05 30.46 4.73
N LEU A 299 -0.90 30.46 3.40
CA LEU A 299 -0.85 31.69 2.60
C LEU A 299 -2.00 32.59 3.05
N ALA A 300 -1.68 33.68 3.76
CA ALA A 300 -2.71 34.51 4.32
C ALA A 300 -3.39 35.23 3.14
N ARG A 301 -4.69 35.50 3.28
CA ARG A 301 -5.41 36.39 2.36
C ARG A 301 -4.68 37.74 2.19
N GLU A 302 -3.89 38.11 3.18
CA GLU A 302 -3.00 39.27 3.22
C GLU A 302 -1.81 39.16 2.25
N ASP A 303 -1.21 37.98 2.05
CA ASP A 303 -0.11 37.78 1.09
C ASP A 303 -0.61 37.95 -0.35
N PHE A 304 -1.80 37.41 -0.66
CA PHE A 304 -2.48 37.62 -1.94
C PHE A 304 -2.98 39.06 -2.11
N ARG A 305 -3.41 39.72 -1.03
CA ARG A 305 -3.78 41.15 -1.07
C ARG A 305 -2.56 42.02 -1.36
N ASN A 306 -1.40 41.71 -0.78
CA ASN A 306 -0.14 42.41 -1.05
C ASN A 306 0.33 42.21 -2.50
N LEU A 307 0.12 41.03 -3.08
CA LEU A 307 0.34 40.75 -4.52
C LEU A 307 -0.56 41.60 -5.44
N LYS A 308 -1.84 41.73 -5.06
CA LYS A 308 -2.81 42.55 -5.80
C LYS A 308 -2.48 44.05 -5.69
N LEU A 309 -2.09 44.50 -4.50
CA LEU A 309 -1.69 45.90 -4.27
C LEU A 309 -0.39 46.25 -5.01
N TRP A 310 0.57 45.32 -5.09
CA TRP A 310 1.80 45.52 -5.86
C TRP A 310 1.53 45.65 -7.36
N THR A 311 0.69 44.77 -7.92
CA THR A 311 0.31 44.84 -9.35
C THR A 311 -0.58 46.05 -9.69
N GLN A 312 -1.22 46.67 -8.71
CA GLN A 312 -1.95 47.94 -8.86
C GLN A 312 -1.02 49.16 -8.75
N SER A 313 -0.10 49.14 -7.79
CA SER A 313 0.92 50.20 -7.60
C SER A 313 1.79 50.41 -8.84
N GLU A 314 2.19 49.33 -9.52
CA GLU A 314 3.02 49.40 -10.72
C GLU A 314 2.24 49.99 -11.92
N LYS A 315 0.93 49.71 -12.01
CA LYS A 315 0.04 50.31 -13.01
C LYS A 315 -0.29 51.78 -12.77
N ASP A 316 -0.31 52.19 -11.51
CA ASP A 316 -0.57 53.58 -11.13
C ASP A 316 0.68 54.46 -11.33
N GLU A 317 1.89 53.91 -11.13
CA GLU A 317 3.15 54.59 -11.49
C GLU A 317 3.26 54.81 -13.01
N GLU A 318 2.97 53.79 -13.85
CA GLU A 318 3.00 53.93 -15.32
C GLU A 318 2.00 54.96 -15.87
N ARG A 319 0.83 55.12 -15.24
CA ARG A 319 -0.19 56.12 -15.63
C ARG A 319 0.13 57.54 -15.17
N SER A 320 0.99 57.72 -14.18
CA SER A 320 1.40 59.04 -13.69
C SER A 320 2.55 59.66 -14.50
N THR A 321 3.20 58.85 -15.35
CA THR A 321 4.34 59.23 -16.21
C THR A 321 3.99 59.38 -17.69
N SER A 322 2.71 59.23 -18.09
CA SER A 322 2.19 59.52 -19.44
C SER A 322 1.34 60.77 -19.44
#